data_AF-A0A6G2D8T0-F1
#
_entry.id   AF-A0A6G2D8T0-F1
#
_cell.length_a   1.000
_cell.length_b   1.000
_cell.length_c   1.000
_cell.angle_alpha   90.00
_cell.angle_beta   90.00
_cell.angle_gamma   90.00
#
_symmetry.space_group_name_H-M   'P 1'
#
loop_
_entity.id
_entity.type
_entity.pdbx_description
1 polymer ?
#
loop_
_entity_poly.entity_id
_entity_poly.type
_entity_poly.pdbx_seq_one_letter_code
_entity_poly.pdbx_strand_id
1 'polypeptide(L)'
;FYTFMRSRFIFQILYRNAELYLTALRSIDRKSEQIESQLHQSTRNEELIELMELEKTIVYFKASLKTNERVIKKLTSSTSNIKKYLEDEDLLEDTLIETQQAIEMADIYGNVLHSMTETFASIISNNQNNIMKTLALVTIVMSIPTMVFSAYGMNLKDNEIPLNGEPNAFWLIVFIAFAMSVSLTLYLIQKKWF
;
A
#
# COMPACT_ATOMS: atom_id res chain seq x y z
N PHE A 1 18.08 55.07 0.00
CA PHE A 1 18.25 53.62 -0.20
C PHE A 1 18.10 53.27 -1.68
N TYR A 2 19.19 53.36 -2.44
CA TYR A 2 19.25 52.89 -3.84
C TYR A 2 19.97 51.55 -3.85
N THR A 3 19.24 50.45 -3.66
CA THR A 3 19.84 49.12 -3.67
C THR A 3 19.62 48.49 -5.05
N PHE A 4 20.67 48.46 -5.86
CA PHE A 4 20.75 47.70 -7.10
C PHE A 4 20.65 46.17 -6.90
N MET A 5 20.61 45.68 -5.65
CA MET A 5 20.59 44.26 -5.28
C MET A 5 19.20 43.62 -5.11
N ARG A 6 18.10 44.28 -5.51
CA ARG A 6 16.75 43.73 -5.34
C ARG A 6 16.52 42.43 -6.12
N SER A 7 17.11 42.29 -7.32
CA SER A 7 16.99 41.09 -8.15
C SER A 7 17.74 39.89 -7.58
N ARG A 8 18.98 40.10 -7.12
CA ARG A 8 19.85 39.07 -6.52
C ARG A 8 19.24 38.42 -5.28
N PHE A 9 18.56 39.20 -4.44
CA PHE A 9 17.84 38.68 -3.28
C PHE A 9 16.71 37.70 -3.65
N ILE A 10 15.97 37.98 -4.74
CA ILE A 10 14.91 37.09 -5.23
C ILE A 10 15.51 35.78 -5.74
N PHE A 11 16.62 35.83 -6.48
CA PHE A 11 17.28 34.63 -7.00
C PHE A 11 17.85 33.77 -5.88
N GLN A 12 18.44 34.38 -4.83
CA GLN A 12 18.87 33.64 -3.64
C GLN A 12 17.72 32.96 -2.89
N ILE A 13 16.54 33.57 -2.84
CA ILE A 13 15.34 32.93 -2.26
C ILE A 13 14.91 31.73 -3.10
N LEU A 14 14.91 31.85 -4.44
CA LEU A 14 14.55 30.75 -5.33
C LEU A 14 15.53 29.59 -5.22
N TYR A 15 16.84 29.89 -5.19
CA TYR A 15 17.89 28.89 -4.97
C TYR A 15 17.68 28.15 -3.64
N ARG A 16 17.50 28.90 -2.54
CA ARG A 16 17.25 28.32 -1.22
C ARG A 16 15.97 27.49 -1.18
N ASN A 17 14.95 27.89 -1.94
CA ASN A 17 13.72 27.13 -2.05
C ASN A 17 13.92 25.78 -2.74
N ALA A 18 14.72 25.72 -3.81
CA ALA A 18 15.08 24.47 -4.47
C ALA A 18 15.85 23.51 -3.53
N GLU A 19 16.84 24.02 -2.77
CA GLU A 19 17.56 23.23 -1.76
C GLU A 19 16.63 22.63 -0.69
N LEU A 20 15.63 23.41 -0.24
CA LEU A 20 14.66 22.95 0.75
C LEU A 20 13.79 21.81 0.20
N TYR A 21 13.36 21.89 -1.06
CA TYR A 21 12.63 20.80 -1.70
C TYR A 21 13.48 19.53 -1.81
N LEU A 22 14.74 19.64 -2.24
CA LEU A 22 15.66 18.49 -2.31
C LEU A 22 15.87 17.84 -0.95
N THR A 23 16.06 18.65 0.09
CA THR A 23 16.22 18.15 1.46
C THR A 23 14.96 17.44 1.95
N ALA A 24 13.78 18.01 1.67
CA ALA A 24 12.51 17.42 2.05
C ALA A 24 12.23 16.12 1.28
N LEU A 25 12.53 16.06 -0.02
CA LEU A 25 12.41 14.83 -0.82
C LEU A 25 13.29 13.70 -0.26
N ARG A 26 14.55 13.99 0.09
CA ARG A 26 15.43 13.02 0.76
C ARG A 26 14.91 12.57 2.13
N SER A 27 14.23 13.46 2.86
CA SER A 27 13.59 13.10 4.13
C SER A 27 12.39 12.18 3.93
N ILE A 28 11.60 12.41 2.87
CA ILE A 28 10.47 11.55 2.50
C ILE A 28 10.97 10.16 2.11
N ASP A 29 12.02 10.09 1.29
CA ASP A 29 12.65 8.84 0.84
C ASP A 29 13.13 7.98 2.03
N ARG A 30 13.87 8.58 2.98
CA ARG A 30 14.29 7.88 4.21
C ARG A 30 13.12 7.42 5.08
N LYS A 31 12.05 8.22 5.15
CA LYS A 31 10.86 7.87 5.92
C LYS A 31 10.08 6.74 5.24
N SER A 32 10.03 6.73 3.91
CA SER A 32 9.51 5.64 3.08
C SER A 32 10.23 4.33 3.38
N GLU A 33 11.56 4.31 3.36
CA GLU A 33 12.36 3.11 3.69
C GLU A 33 12.08 2.58 5.11
N GLN A 34 11.86 3.47 6.08
CA GLN A 34 11.50 3.08 7.45
C GLN A 34 10.14 2.40 7.50
N ILE A 35 9.15 2.93 6.78
CA ILE A 35 7.79 2.37 6.74
C ILE A 35 7.78 1.05 5.98
N GLU A 36 8.56 0.94 4.89
CA GLU A 36 8.75 -0.31 4.15
C GLU A 36 9.29 -1.42 5.08
N SER A 37 10.30 -1.12 5.89
CA SER A 37 10.85 -2.07 6.86
C SER A 37 9.81 -2.51 7.90
N GLN A 38 8.92 -1.61 8.33
CA GLN A 38 7.84 -1.92 9.27
C GLN A 38 6.76 -2.79 8.62
N LEU A 39 6.37 -2.50 7.37
CA LEU A 39 5.40 -3.28 6.60
C LEU A 39 5.88 -4.71 6.33
N HIS A 40 7.18 -4.91 6.13
CA HIS A 40 7.77 -6.24 6.05
C HIS A 40 7.66 -7.05 7.35
N GLN A 41 7.69 -6.40 8.51
CA GLN A 41 7.58 -7.07 9.81
C GLN A 41 6.12 -7.29 10.22
N SER A 42 5.25 -6.31 9.99
CA SER A 42 3.81 -6.45 10.20
C SER A 42 3.03 -5.64 9.17
N THR A 43 2.23 -6.32 8.34
CA THR A 43 1.33 -5.70 7.38
C THR A 43 0.11 -5.13 8.11
N ARG A 44 0.27 -3.92 8.63
CA ARG A 44 -0.76 -3.17 9.33
C ARG A 44 -1.26 -2.05 8.43
N ASN A 45 -2.53 -1.70 8.61
CA ASN A 45 -3.18 -0.67 7.79
C ASN A 45 -2.66 0.74 8.07
N GLU A 46 -2.09 0.99 9.25
CA GLU A 46 -1.61 2.31 9.68
C GLU A 46 -0.40 2.74 8.83
N GLU A 47 0.54 1.83 8.61
CA GLU A 47 1.75 2.02 7.83
C GLU A 47 1.42 2.21 6.34
N LEU A 48 0.40 1.50 5.82
CA LEU A 48 -0.09 1.71 4.47
C LEU A 48 -0.68 3.13 4.29
N ILE A 49 -1.43 3.62 5.30
CA ILE A 49 -1.95 4.98 5.29
C ILE A 49 -0.80 5.99 5.31
N GLU A 50 0.24 5.75 6.11
CA GLU A 50 1.42 6.63 6.16
C GLU A 50 2.15 6.70 4.81
N LEU A 51 2.28 5.58 4.08
CA LEU A 51 2.81 5.58 2.70
C LEU A 51 1.95 6.42 1.74
N MET A 52 0.62 6.27 1.81
CA MET A 52 -0.29 7.06 0.99
C MET A 52 -0.17 8.56 1.27
N GLU A 53 0.07 8.95 2.53
CA GLU A 53 0.28 10.34 2.91
C GLU A 53 1.62 10.90 2.36
N LEU A 54 2.68 10.09 2.38
CA LEU A 54 3.95 10.46 1.73
C LEU A 54 3.78 10.60 0.22
N GLU A 55 3.11 9.66 -0.45
CA GLU A 55 2.83 9.71 -1.88
C GLU A 55 2.07 11.00 -2.25
N LYS A 56 1.00 11.30 -1.50
CA LYS A 56 0.22 12.53 -1.67
C LYS A 56 1.09 13.78 -1.49
N THR A 57 2.00 13.77 -0.52
CA THR A 57 2.95 14.88 -0.29
C THR A 57 3.87 15.09 -1.50
N ILE A 58 4.41 14.01 -2.07
CA ILE A 58 5.24 14.07 -3.28
C ILE A 58 4.46 14.64 -4.47
N VAL A 59 3.20 14.26 -4.66
CA VAL A 59 2.34 14.79 -5.73
C VAL A 59 2.22 16.32 -5.61
N TYR A 60 1.97 16.85 -4.41
CA TYR A 60 1.92 18.29 -4.18
C TYR A 60 3.27 18.97 -4.36
N PHE A 61 4.38 18.35 -3.93
CA PHE A 61 5.72 18.87 -4.15
C PHE A 61 6.04 18.99 -5.64
N LYS A 62 5.77 17.94 -6.42
CA LYS A 62 5.96 17.93 -7.87
C LYS A 62 5.16 19.05 -8.55
N ALA A 63 3.91 19.27 -8.14
CA ALA A 63 3.08 20.35 -8.69
C ALA A 63 3.65 21.75 -8.38
N SER A 64 4.10 21.97 -7.14
CA SER A 64 4.75 23.22 -6.74
C SER A 64 6.08 23.44 -7.45
N LEU A 65 6.92 22.40 -7.54
CA LEU A 65 8.21 22.43 -8.22
C LEU A 65 8.06 22.76 -9.71
N LYS A 66 7.11 22.13 -10.41
CA LYS A 66 6.79 22.47 -11.82
C LYS A 66 6.33 23.91 -11.97
N THR A 67 5.61 24.44 -10.99
CA THR A 67 5.19 25.85 -10.99
C THR A 67 6.39 26.78 -10.80
N ASN A 68 7.29 26.46 -9.87
CA ASN A 68 8.53 27.19 -9.65
C ASN A 68 9.44 27.16 -10.88
N GLU A 69 9.59 26.01 -11.52
CA GLU A 69 10.39 25.85 -12.75
C GLU A 69 9.88 26.80 -13.85
N ARG A 70 8.56 26.91 -14.04
CA ARG A 70 7.97 27.85 -15.02
C ARG A 70 8.30 29.31 -14.69
N VAL A 71 8.28 29.68 -13.41
CA VAL A 71 8.65 31.03 -12.97
C VAL A 71 10.13 31.28 -13.23
N ILE A 72 11.01 30.34 -12.87
CA ILE A 72 12.46 30.45 -13.09
C ILE A 72 12.76 30.57 -14.59
N LYS A 73 12.22 29.69 -15.44
CA LYS A 73 12.38 29.78 -16.91
C LYS A 73 11.94 31.12 -17.50
N LYS A 74 10.86 31.71 -16.96
CA LYS A 74 10.38 33.03 -17.39
C LYS A 74 11.33 34.16 -16.95
N LEU A 75 11.94 34.03 -15.76
CA LEU A 75 12.96 34.96 -15.27
C LEU A 75 14.27 34.82 -16.06
N THR A 76 14.67 33.61 -16.45
CA THR A 76 15.87 33.33 -17.26
C THR A 76 15.70 33.75 -18.72
N SER A 77 14.47 33.82 -19.26
CA SER A 77 14.22 34.26 -20.65
C SER A 77 14.60 35.73 -20.90
N SER A 78 15.03 36.05 -22.13
CA SER A 78 15.47 37.39 -22.57
C SER A 78 14.34 38.44 -22.62
N THR A 79 13.08 38.03 -22.45
CA THR A 79 11.89 38.91 -22.41
C THR A 79 11.59 39.47 -21.01
N SER A 80 12.37 39.10 -20.01
CA SER A 80 12.23 39.62 -18.64
C SER A 80 12.65 41.09 -18.56
N ASN A 81 11.76 41.97 -18.08
CA ASN A 81 12.05 43.40 -17.81
C ASN A 81 12.98 43.63 -16.61
N ILE A 82 13.56 42.57 -16.03
CA ILE A 82 14.49 42.65 -14.91
C ILE A 82 15.91 42.85 -15.45
N LYS A 83 16.62 43.87 -14.97
CA LYS A 83 18.07 44.01 -15.21
C LYS A 83 18.79 42.79 -14.62
N LYS A 84 19.39 41.99 -15.50
CA LYS A 84 20.28 40.89 -15.12
C LYS A 84 21.72 41.40 -15.17
N TYR A 85 22.48 41.16 -14.11
CA TYR A 85 23.94 41.22 -14.14
C TYR A 85 24.47 39.83 -14.52
N LEU A 86 25.68 39.74 -15.09
CA LEU A 86 26.26 38.44 -15.49
C LEU A 86 26.25 37.41 -14.34
N GLU A 87 26.62 37.82 -13.11
CA GLU A 87 26.58 36.94 -11.91
C GLU A 87 25.17 36.48 -11.50
N ASP A 88 24.11 37.20 -11.90
CA ASP A 88 22.73 36.84 -11.60
C ASP A 88 22.18 35.80 -12.59
N GLU A 89 22.80 35.66 -13.77
CA GLU A 89 22.41 34.71 -14.81
C GLU A 89 22.89 33.30 -14.48
N ASP A 90 24.13 33.16 -14.00
CA ASP A 90 24.69 31.90 -13.51
C ASP A 90 23.87 31.33 -12.33
N LEU A 91 23.53 32.17 -11.34
CA LEU A 91 22.71 31.75 -10.19
C LEU A 91 21.31 31.28 -10.60
N LEU A 92 20.72 31.89 -11.64
CA LEU A 92 19.42 31.49 -12.17
C LEU A 92 19.49 30.15 -12.90
N GLU A 93 20.56 29.91 -13.65
CA GLU A 93 20.82 28.64 -14.32
C GLU A 93 21.01 27.51 -13.29
N ASP A 94 21.83 27.72 -12.26
CA ASP A 94 22.00 26.78 -11.15
C ASP A 94 20.67 26.47 -10.46
N THR A 95 19.87 27.51 -10.18
CA THR A 95 18.55 27.35 -9.56
C THR A 95 17.59 26.54 -10.44
N LEU A 96 17.67 26.72 -11.76
CA LEU A 96 16.85 25.96 -12.72
C LEU A 96 17.27 24.49 -12.74
N ILE A 97 18.57 24.21 -12.76
CA ILE A 97 19.12 22.84 -12.74
C ILE A 97 18.68 22.12 -11.46
N GLU A 98 18.86 22.74 -10.28
CA GLU A 98 18.46 22.17 -8.99
C GLU A 98 16.95 21.93 -8.92
N THR A 99 16.14 22.85 -9.48
CA THR A 99 14.68 22.68 -9.54
C THR A 99 14.28 21.52 -10.45
N GLN A 100 14.95 21.37 -11.60
CA GLN A 100 14.71 20.25 -12.52
C GLN A 100 15.09 18.91 -11.87
N GLN A 101 16.22 18.86 -11.18
CA GLN A 101 16.63 17.69 -10.41
C GLN A 101 15.60 17.33 -9.33
N ALA A 102 15.07 18.33 -8.62
CA ALA A 102 14.01 18.10 -7.62
C ALA A 102 12.72 17.54 -8.26
N ILE A 103 12.35 17.99 -9.46
CA ILE A 103 11.20 17.45 -10.21
C ILE A 103 11.44 15.97 -10.58
N GLU A 104 12.62 15.64 -11.07
CA GLU A 104 12.99 14.26 -11.41
C GLU A 104 12.99 13.35 -10.18
N MET A 105 13.57 13.80 -9.06
CA MET A 105 13.53 13.08 -7.79
C MET A 105 12.09 12.86 -7.31
N ALA A 106 11.23 13.89 -7.38
CA ALA A 106 9.83 13.76 -7.03
C ALA A 106 9.08 12.76 -7.94
N ASP A 107 9.45 12.67 -9.22
CA ASP A 107 8.87 11.67 -10.15
C ASP A 107 9.30 10.25 -9.76
N ILE A 108 10.60 10.03 -9.56
CA ILE A 108 11.16 8.72 -9.17
C ILE A 108 10.58 8.26 -7.84
N TYR A 109 10.68 9.07 -6.79
CA TYR A 109 10.19 8.73 -5.47
C TYR A 109 8.67 8.55 -5.45
N GLY A 110 7.93 9.37 -6.21
CA GLY A 110 6.49 9.21 -6.36
C GLY A 110 6.10 7.88 -6.98
N ASN A 111 6.79 7.47 -8.06
CA ASN A 111 6.54 6.19 -8.73
C ASN A 111 6.89 4.98 -7.86
N VAL A 112 7.98 5.07 -7.08
CA VAL A 112 8.39 4.04 -6.11
C VAL A 112 7.34 3.91 -5.00
N LEU A 113 6.97 5.02 -4.36
CA LEU A 113 5.94 5.03 -3.32
C LEU A 113 4.61 4.46 -3.83
N HIS A 114 4.19 4.86 -5.03
CA HIS A 114 2.96 4.35 -5.65
C HIS A 114 2.99 2.83 -5.84
N SER A 115 4.07 2.33 -6.45
CA SER A 115 4.26 0.88 -6.69
C SER A 115 4.30 0.09 -5.38
N MET A 116 4.91 0.67 -4.35
CA MET A 116 5.00 0.08 -3.02
C MET A 116 3.64 0.01 -2.33
N THR A 117 2.88 1.11 -2.34
CA THR A 117 1.50 1.16 -1.84
C THR A 117 0.61 0.11 -2.51
N GLU A 118 0.65 0.01 -3.84
CA GLU A 118 -0.13 -1.00 -4.58
C GLU A 118 0.28 -2.43 -4.22
N THR A 119 1.58 -2.69 -4.10
CA THR A 119 2.11 -4.01 -3.76
C THR A 119 1.67 -4.43 -2.36
N PHE A 120 1.81 -3.55 -1.36
CA PHE A 120 1.39 -3.86 0.01
C PHE A 120 -0.13 -4.00 0.14
N ALA A 121 -0.92 -3.17 -0.56
CA ALA A 121 -2.37 -3.32 -0.62
C ALA A 121 -2.77 -4.69 -1.19
N SER A 122 -2.09 -5.15 -2.24
CA SER A 122 -2.28 -6.48 -2.84
C SER A 122 -1.92 -7.61 -1.87
N ILE A 123 -0.79 -7.50 -1.15
CA ILE A 123 -0.37 -8.49 -0.14
C ILE A 123 -1.41 -8.58 0.99
N ILE A 124 -1.91 -7.45 1.48
CA ILE A 124 -2.94 -7.40 2.54
C ILE A 124 -4.23 -8.07 2.04
N SER A 125 -4.70 -7.71 0.84
CA SER A 125 -5.88 -8.32 0.21
C SER A 125 -5.72 -9.84 0.03
N ASN A 126 -4.54 -10.29 -0.40
CA ASN A 126 -4.25 -11.71 -0.54
C ASN A 126 -4.24 -12.44 0.81
N ASN A 127 -3.68 -11.81 1.86
CA ASN A 127 -3.70 -12.37 3.21
C ASN A 127 -5.13 -12.48 3.75
N GLN A 128 -5.96 -11.45 3.55
CA GLN A 128 -7.38 -11.49 3.93
C GLN A 128 -8.13 -12.61 3.18
N ASN A 129 -7.89 -12.76 1.88
CA ASN A 129 -8.47 -13.84 1.09
C ASN A 129 -8.03 -15.22 1.61
N ASN A 130 -6.76 -15.37 2.01
CA ASN A 130 -6.25 -16.61 2.58
C ASN A 130 -6.88 -16.94 3.95
N ILE A 131 -7.05 -15.93 4.81
CA ILE A 131 -7.75 -16.08 6.10
C ILE A 131 -9.21 -16.48 5.86
N MET A 132 -9.92 -15.80 4.96
CA MET A 132 -11.32 -16.13 4.63
C MET A 132 -11.47 -17.55 4.08
N LYS A 133 -10.58 -17.99 3.18
CA LYS A 133 -10.53 -19.38 2.70
C LYS A 133 -10.34 -20.37 3.85
N THR A 134 -9.44 -20.06 4.79
CA THR A 134 -9.16 -20.90 5.95
C THR A 134 -10.39 -21.02 6.87
N LEU A 135 -11.04 -19.90 7.21
CA LEU A 135 -12.26 -19.93 8.03
C LEU A 135 -13.41 -20.68 7.34
N ALA A 136 -13.60 -20.47 6.04
CA ALA A 136 -14.62 -21.17 5.27
C ALA A 136 -14.38 -22.69 5.27
N LEU A 137 -13.12 -23.12 5.13
CA LEU A 137 -12.73 -24.52 5.19
C LEU A 137 -13.04 -25.12 6.56
N VAL A 138 -12.62 -24.47 7.65
CA VAL A 138 -12.93 -24.92 9.02
C VAL A 138 -14.45 -25.06 9.20
N THR A 139 -15.21 -24.11 8.67
CA THR A 139 -16.68 -24.13 8.74
C THR A 139 -17.30 -25.31 7.97
N ILE A 140 -16.85 -25.57 6.74
CA ILE A 140 -17.35 -26.69 5.90
C ILE A 140 -16.98 -28.05 6.51
N VAL A 141 -15.75 -28.19 7.03
CA VAL A 141 -15.29 -29.44 7.64
C VAL A 141 -16.08 -29.74 8.92
N MET A 142 -16.39 -28.71 9.71
CA MET A 142 -17.21 -28.83 10.93
C MET A 142 -18.70 -29.03 10.65
N SER A 143 -19.22 -28.53 9.52
CA SER A 143 -20.65 -28.63 9.21
C SER A 143 -21.08 -30.06 8.90
N ILE A 144 -20.22 -30.90 8.31
CA ILE A 144 -20.55 -32.30 7.99
C ILE A 144 -20.88 -33.12 9.25
N PRO A 145 -19.99 -33.25 10.26
CA PRO A 145 -20.31 -34.01 11.46
C PRO A 145 -21.49 -33.40 12.21
N THR A 146 -21.56 -32.06 12.27
CA THR A 146 -22.67 -31.36 12.93
C THR A 146 -24.01 -31.69 12.27
N MET A 147 -24.08 -31.74 10.94
CA MET A 147 -25.28 -32.09 10.20
C MET A 147 -25.69 -33.55 10.45
N VAL A 148 -24.73 -34.48 10.47
CA VAL A 148 -24.99 -35.90 10.78
C VAL A 148 -25.52 -36.05 12.20
N PHE A 149 -24.83 -35.48 13.20
CA PHE A 149 -25.29 -35.54 14.60
C PHE A 149 -26.63 -34.84 14.80
N SER A 150 -26.87 -33.72 14.11
CA SER A 150 -28.16 -33.04 14.17
C SER A 150 -29.28 -33.91 13.61
N ALA A 151 -29.06 -34.61 12.50
CA ALA A 151 -30.07 -35.50 11.90
C ALA A 151 -30.42 -36.67 12.82
N TYR A 152 -29.40 -37.32 13.43
CA TYR A 152 -29.59 -38.42 14.37
C TYR A 152 -30.06 -37.97 15.76
N GLY A 153 -29.88 -36.70 16.12
CA GLY A 153 -30.40 -36.10 17.35
C GLY A 153 -31.86 -35.66 17.29
N MET A 154 -32.52 -35.80 16.14
CA MET A 154 -33.94 -35.50 15.99
C MET A 154 -34.80 -36.62 16.62
N ASN A 155 -35.70 -36.25 17.52
CA ASN A 155 -36.66 -37.18 18.13
C ASN A 155 -37.77 -37.53 17.12
N LEU A 156 -37.52 -38.48 16.22
CA LEU A 156 -38.53 -39.02 15.32
C LEU A 156 -39.42 -40.03 16.05
N LYS A 157 -40.73 -39.84 15.94
CA LYS A 157 -41.76 -40.43 16.81
C LYS A 157 -41.90 -41.96 16.67
N ASP A 158 -41.38 -42.55 15.59
CA ASP A 158 -41.56 -43.96 15.25
C ASP A 158 -40.25 -44.77 15.23
N ASN A 159 -39.14 -44.24 15.75
CA ASN A 159 -37.82 -44.91 15.78
C ASN A 159 -37.28 -45.41 14.42
N GLU A 160 -37.89 -45.04 13.28
CA GLU A 160 -37.49 -45.40 11.91
C GLU A 160 -36.17 -44.73 11.45
N ILE A 161 -35.29 -44.35 12.39
CA ILE A 161 -33.95 -43.90 12.06
C ILE A 161 -33.13 -45.15 11.68
N PRO A 162 -32.50 -45.20 10.51
CA PRO A 162 -31.60 -46.31 10.17
C PRO A 162 -30.52 -46.45 11.25
N LEU A 163 -30.25 -47.67 11.72
CA LEU A 163 -29.32 -48.01 12.82
C LEU A 163 -29.85 -47.75 14.25
N ASN A 164 -31.12 -47.38 14.46
CA ASN A 164 -31.69 -47.34 15.81
C ASN A 164 -31.83 -48.75 16.41
N GLY A 165 -31.18 -49.01 17.55
CA GLY A 165 -31.30 -50.26 18.32
C GLY A 165 -30.08 -51.18 18.30
N GLU A 166 -29.07 -50.92 17.46
CA GLU A 166 -27.80 -51.67 17.44
C GLU A 166 -26.83 -51.17 18.54
N PRO A 167 -26.17 -52.05 19.32
CA PRO A 167 -25.27 -51.65 20.42
C PRO A 167 -24.12 -50.72 19.99
N ASN A 168 -23.71 -50.82 18.72
CA ASN A 168 -22.56 -50.10 18.16
C ASN A 168 -22.96 -48.97 17.19
N ALA A 169 -24.26 -48.67 17.04
CA ALA A 169 -24.76 -47.67 16.10
C ALA A 169 -24.13 -46.29 16.28
N PHE A 170 -23.98 -45.85 17.54
CA PHE A 170 -23.38 -44.56 17.88
C PHE A 170 -21.95 -44.43 17.32
N TRP A 171 -21.09 -45.43 17.58
CA TRP A 171 -19.71 -45.43 17.10
C TRP A 171 -19.63 -45.53 15.57
N LEU A 172 -20.54 -46.28 14.95
CA LEU A 172 -20.62 -46.39 13.48
C LEU A 172 -20.97 -45.03 12.84
N ILE A 173 -21.94 -44.30 13.38
CA ILE A 173 -22.35 -42.98 12.88
C ILE A 173 -21.21 -41.97 13.03
N VAL A 174 -20.54 -41.97 14.19
CA VAL A 174 -19.35 -41.13 14.43
C VAL A 174 -18.25 -41.42 13.40
N PHE A 175 -17.98 -42.70 13.14
CA PHE A 175 -16.97 -43.11 12.16
C PHE A 175 -17.34 -42.66 10.74
N ILE A 176 -18.60 -42.84 10.32
CA ILE A 176 -19.08 -42.40 8.99
C ILE A 176 -19.00 -40.87 8.86
N ALA A 177 -19.42 -40.13 9.88
CA ALA A 177 -19.36 -38.67 9.88
C ALA A 177 -17.92 -38.14 9.78
N PHE A 178 -17.00 -38.77 10.53
CA PHE A 178 -15.58 -38.45 10.47
C PHE A 178 -14.96 -38.83 9.12
N ALA A 179 -15.27 -40.02 8.59
CA ALA A 179 -14.79 -40.47 7.28
C ALA A 179 -15.25 -39.55 6.15
N MET A 180 -16.51 -39.07 6.18
CA MET A 180 -17.01 -38.09 5.21
C MET A 180 -16.29 -36.74 5.34
N SER A 181 -16.09 -36.24 6.55
CA SER A 181 -15.39 -34.98 6.80
C SER A 181 -13.92 -35.03 6.33
N VAL A 182 -13.21 -36.12 6.63
CA VAL A 182 -11.83 -36.35 6.16
C VAL A 182 -11.78 -36.49 4.64
N SER A 183 -12.70 -37.24 4.04
CA SER A 183 -12.76 -37.42 2.58
C SER A 183 -12.98 -36.09 1.85
N LEU A 184 -13.88 -35.24 2.36
CA LEU A 184 -14.08 -33.91 1.79
C LEU A 184 -12.83 -33.04 1.97
N THR A 185 -12.20 -33.07 3.14
CA THR A 185 -10.97 -32.30 3.40
C THR A 185 -9.86 -32.69 2.42
N LEU A 186 -9.64 -33.98 2.20
CA LEU A 186 -8.66 -34.48 1.23
C LEU A 186 -9.02 -34.08 -0.21
N TYR A 187 -10.30 -34.17 -0.59
CA TYR A 187 -10.77 -33.75 -1.91
C TYR A 187 -10.51 -32.25 -2.16
N LEU A 188 -10.81 -31.41 -1.16
CA LEU A 188 -10.57 -29.97 -1.25
C LEU A 188 -9.07 -29.71 -1.46
N ILE A 189 -8.19 -30.29 -0.63
CA ILE A 189 -6.72 -30.11 -0.72
C ILE A 189 -6.20 -30.48 -2.12
N GLN A 190 -6.65 -31.62 -2.68
CA GLN A 190 -6.21 -32.08 -3.99
C GLN A 190 -6.64 -31.15 -5.14
N LYS A 191 -7.82 -30.54 -5.03
CA LYS A 191 -8.36 -29.71 -6.11
C LYS A 191 -7.70 -28.33 -6.22
N LYS A 192 -6.70 -28.02 -5.38
CA LYS A 192 -6.04 -26.72 -5.32
C LYS A 192 -7.04 -25.55 -5.35
N TRP A 193 -8.17 -25.70 -4.66
CA TRP A 193 -8.94 -24.54 -4.17
C TRP A 193 -8.15 -23.77 -3.07
N PHE A 194 -6.85 -24.02 -3.04
CA PHE A 194 -5.78 -23.69 -2.12
C PHE A 194 -4.80 -22.85 -2.94
#